data_AF-A0A521DVK9-F1
#
_entry.id   AF-A0A521DVK9-F1
#
_cell.length_a   1.000
_cell.length_b   1.000
_cell.length_c   1.000
_cell.angle_alpha   90.00
_cell.angle_beta   90.00
_cell.angle_gamma   90.00
#
_symmetry.space_group_name_H-M   'P 1'
#
loop_
_entity.id
_entity.type
_entity.pdbx_description
1 polymer ?
#
loop_
_entity_poly.entity_id
_entity_poly.type
_entity_poly.pdbx_seq_one_letter_code
_entity_poly.pdbx_strand_id
1 'polypeptide(L)'
;MSFFTVGETYRDIYRIEHVEAFFEGELAIAATEKDRFYLQYIRLQKPAPPRAIQQYLSLKHDLIVPYLQVYSEERSLVMIRPYVPFKERLHERIQRGGMEEDEIFTWVQRLFPVEEVLIQQPLQMYPLLHPANIGITAAEDLQILFCGVEGRTLPKADMDWGNLLYMLFSGNLIDEPIKKLPKDADFPKQLTKLIQKSFNRKADYVSSQVDSYLKRGSGWFPFRIKKSSEEKKETSKPETSNESVTASRSTSLLQQRLAETDWDREREEKERLERERREQEERERLERERREQEERERLEQERREQEEKERLERERREREERERLERERREREERERLEQERREQEEKERLERERREREERERLERERREREERERLEQERREQEEKERLERERREREERERLEQERREQEEKERLEQERHEQEEKERLEQERHEQEEKECLERERREREERERLKRAEIVRQQQDQIAAQMEEYVKKVFDR
;
A
#
# COMPACT_ATOMS: atom_id res chain seq x y z
N MET A 1 -19.05 -10.41 1.48
CA MET A 1 -18.28 -11.29 2.39
C MET A 1 -17.32 -10.41 3.16
N SER A 2 -17.05 -10.73 4.42
CA SER A 2 -15.95 -10.07 5.15
C SER A 2 -14.59 -10.50 4.62
N PHE A 3 -13.55 -9.74 4.96
CA PHE A 3 -12.16 -10.13 4.69
C PHE A 3 -11.58 -10.92 5.88
N PHE A 4 -11.95 -10.57 7.12
CA PHE A 4 -11.62 -11.33 8.32
C PHE A 4 -12.83 -12.11 8.84
N THR A 5 -12.63 -13.36 9.25
CA THR A 5 -13.64 -14.17 9.95
C THR A 5 -13.20 -14.42 11.39
N VAL A 6 -14.09 -14.21 12.36
CA VAL A 6 -13.81 -14.52 13.77
C VAL A 6 -13.53 -16.01 13.95
N GLY A 7 -12.43 -16.34 14.62
CA GLY A 7 -11.97 -17.70 14.88
C GLY A 7 -10.92 -18.22 13.90
N GLU A 8 -10.82 -17.66 12.70
CA GLU A 8 -9.78 -17.98 11.70
C GLU A 8 -8.43 -17.34 12.07
N THR A 9 -7.36 -17.75 11.38
CA THR A 9 -6.00 -17.23 11.58
C THR A 9 -5.49 -16.55 10.31
N TYR A 10 -5.28 -15.24 10.36
CA TYR A 10 -4.67 -14.50 9.25
C TYR A 10 -3.15 -14.75 9.20
N ARG A 11 -2.67 -15.17 8.02
CA ARG A 11 -1.25 -15.49 7.72
C ARG A 11 -0.60 -16.41 8.77
N ASP A 12 -1.36 -17.41 9.24
CA ASP A 12 -0.92 -18.46 10.19
C ASP A 12 -0.38 -17.97 11.55
N ILE A 13 -0.52 -16.67 11.85
CA ILE A 13 0.03 -16.01 13.05
C ILE A 13 -1.06 -15.32 13.87
N TYR A 14 -1.99 -14.62 13.22
CA TYR A 14 -2.92 -13.69 13.88
C TYR A 14 -4.33 -14.29 13.95
N ARG A 15 -4.70 -14.87 15.11
CA ARG A 15 -6.03 -15.46 15.31
C ARG A 15 -7.06 -14.36 15.56
N ILE A 16 -8.07 -14.25 14.70
CA ILE A 16 -9.10 -13.21 14.75
C ILE A 16 -10.06 -13.47 15.92
N GLU A 17 -10.18 -12.49 16.83
CA GLU A 17 -11.10 -12.55 17.98
C GLU A 17 -12.36 -11.70 17.78
N HIS A 18 -12.24 -10.58 17.07
CA HIS A 18 -13.33 -9.65 16.79
C HIS A 18 -13.11 -8.99 15.41
N VAL A 19 -14.20 -8.67 14.71
CA VAL A 19 -14.18 -7.93 13.44
C VAL A 19 -15.34 -6.94 13.45
N GLU A 20 -15.06 -5.68 13.10
CA GLU A 20 -16.08 -4.69 12.79
C GLU A 20 -15.87 -4.08 11.40
N ALA A 21 -16.96 -3.64 10.77
CA ALA A 21 -16.90 -2.83 9.57
C ALA A 21 -16.31 -1.45 9.92
N PHE A 22 -15.31 -1.01 9.17
CA PHE A 22 -14.55 0.20 9.48
C PHE A 22 -14.38 1.04 8.21
N PHE A 23 -15.33 1.93 7.98
CA PHE A 23 -15.51 2.68 6.72
C PHE A 23 -15.62 1.75 5.50
N GLU A 24 -14.85 1.97 4.42
CA GLU A 24 -14.81 1.08 3.25
C GLU A 24 -13.98 -0.21 3.48
N GLY A 25 -13.55 -0.47 4.73
CA GLY A 25 -12.71 -1.59 5.12
C GLY A 25 -13.20 -2.29 6.38
N GLU A 26 -12.28 -2.96 7.09
CA GLU A 26 -12.56 -3.71 8.32
C GLU A 26 -11.46 -3.46 9.35
N LEU A 27 -11.85 -3.42 10.62
CA LEU A 27 -10.92 -3.40 11.75
C LEU A 27 -11.16 -4.64 12.60
N ALA A 28 -10.16 -5.51 12.64
CA ALA A 28 -10.16 -6.72 13.44
C ALA A 28 -9.25 -6.58 14.66
N ILE A 29 -9.62 -7.24 15.75
CA ILE A 29 -8.73 -7.53 16.88
C ILE A 29 -8.28 -8.97 16.71
N ALA A 30 -6.98 -9.21 16.74
CA ALA A 30 -6.41 -10.54 16.66
C ALA A 30 -5.36 -10.77 17.74
N ALA A 31 -5.24 -12.01 18.20
CA ALA A 31 -4.26 -12.44 19.18
C ALA A 31 -3.19 -13.35 18.54
N THR A 32 -1.96 -13.24 19.04
CA THR A 32 -0.93 -14.29 18.94
C THR A 32 -0.88 -15.07 20.26
N GLU A 33 0.15 -15.90 20.48
CA GLU A 33 0.37 -16.59 21.76
C GLU A 33 0.59 -15.65 22.96
N LYS A 34 0.92 -14.36 22.72
CA LYS A 34 1.41 -13.43 23.75
C LYS A 34 0.70 -12.08 23.74
N ASP A 35 0.43 -11.54 22.56
CA ASP A 35 0.06 -10.14 22.37
C ASP A 35 -1.18 -10.00 21.48
N ARG A 36 -1.89 -8.88 21.63
CA ARG A 36 -3.00 -8.49 20.74
C ARG A 36 -2.56 -7.43 19.74
N PHE A 37 -3.19 -7.47 18.57
CA PHE A 37 -2.93 -6.58 17.44
C PHE A 37 -4.24 -6.08 16.83
N TYR A 38 -4.20 -4.86 16.31
CA TYR A 38 -5.19 -4.38 15.37
C TYR A 38 -4.79 -4.80 13.95
N LEU A 39 -5.70 -5.50 13.27
CA LEU A 39 -5.60 -5.92 11.88
C LEU A 39 -6.56 -5.07 11.06
N GLN A 40 -6.02 -4.14 10.28
CA GLN A 40 -6.83 -3.20 9.52
C GLN A 40 -6.78 -3.51 8.03
N TYR A 41 -7.92 -3.89 7.45
CA TYR A 41 -8.10 -4.11 6.02
C TYR A 41 -8.59 -2.80 5.38
N ILE A 42 -7.85 -2.30 4.38
CA ILE A 42 -8.14 -1.06 3.66
C ILE A 42 -8.25 -1.35 2.17
N ARG A 43 -9.34 -0.94 1.53
CA ARG A 43 -9.52 -1.06 0.08
C ARG A 43 -8.69 -0.03 -0.69
N LEU A 44 -8.27 -0.40 -1.88
CA LEU A 44 -7.53 0.46 -2.80
C LEU A 44 -8.32 0.74 -4.08
N GLN A 45 -8.38 2.02 -4.48
CA GLN A 45 -8.85 2.43 -5.81
C GLN A 45 -7.88 1.98 -6.92
N LYS A 46 -6.58 1.92 -6.61
CA LYS A 46 -5.48 1.52 -7.50
C LYS A 46 -4.40 0.81 -6.68
N PRO A 47 -3.73 -0.24 -7.20
CA PRO A 47 -2.66 -0.93 -6.48
C PRO A 47 -1.65 0.01 -5.84
N ALA A 48 -1.21 -0.32 -4.63
CA ALA A 48 -0.27 0.51 -3.88
C ALA A 48 1.12 0.43 -4.52
N PRO A 49 1.82 1.56 -4.77
CA PRO A 49 3.21 1.51 -5.18
C PRO A 49 4.07 0.98 -4.01
N PRO A 50 5.16 0.21 -4.24
CA PRO A 50 5.95 -0.40 -3.16
C PRO A 50 6.43 0.59 -2.08
N ARG A 51 6.74 1.84 -2.46
CA ARG A 51 7.12 2.90 -1.52
C ARG A 51 6.01 3.29 -0.52
N ALA A 52 4.74 3.01 -0.79
CA ALA A 52 3.66 3.27 0.16
C ALA A 52 3.76 2.38 1.41
N ILE A 53 4.15 1.11 1.24
CA ILE A 53 4.37 0.16 2.35
C ILE A 53 5.43 0.74 3.30
N GLN A 54 6.58 1.13 2.75
CA GLN A 54 7.68 1.72 3.54
C GLN A 54 7.27 3.05 4.18
N GLN A 55 6.51 3.89 3.48
CA GLN A 55 6.01 5.14 4.04
C GLN A 55 5.13 4.91 5.27
N TYR A 56 4.17 3.98 5.21
CA TYR A 56 3.35 3.61 6.38
C TYR A 56 4.21 3.13 7.56
N LEU A 57 5.22 2.28 7.31
CA LEU A 57 6.13 1.78 8.36
C LEU A 57 7.04 2.88 8.94
N SER A 58 7.35 3.91 8.16
CA SER A 58 8.14 5.07 8.61
C SER A 58 7.33 6.14 9.35
N LEU A 59 6.00 6.14 9.21
CA LEU A 59 5.10 7.17 9.73
C LEU A 59 5.02 7.09 11.26
N LYS A 60 5.54 8.14 11.92
CA LYS A 60 5.58 8.28 13.38
C LYS A 60 4.95 9.59 13.80
N HIS A 61 3.93 9.52 14.65
CA HIS A 61 3.29 10.66 15.29
C HIS A 61 2.54 10.17 16.53
N ASP A 62 2.62 10.88 17.66
CA ASP A 62 2.13 10.37 18.95
C ASP A 62 0.62 10.05 18.96
N LEU A 63 -0.15 10.75 18.13
CA LEU A 63 -1.61 10.53 17.96
C LEU A 63 -1.98 9.55 16.84
N ILE A 64 -1.03 8.84 16.21
CA ILE A 64 -1.30 7.82 15.19
C ILE A 64 -0.80 6.47 15.70
N VAL A 65 -1.69 5.49 15.82
CA VAL A 65 -1.29 4.13 16.23
C VAL A 65 -0.29 3.58 15.18
N PRO A 66 0.94 3.19 15.55
CA PRO A 66 2.01 2.95 14.57
C PRO A 66 1.76 1.68 13.74
N TYR A 67 2.36 1.66 12.54
CA TYR A 67 2.26 0.54 11.60
C TYR A 67 3.46 -0.40 11.79
N LEU A 68 3.21 -1.63 12.26
CA LEU A 68 4.26 -2.63 12.54
C LEU A 68 4.60 -3.43 11.28
N GLN A 69 3.58 -3.80 10.52
CA GLN A 69 3.70 -4.52 9.25
C GLN A 69 2.59 -4.05 8.31
N VAL A 70 2.87 -3.97 7.01
CA VAL A 70 1.86 -3.64 5.99
C VAL A 70 2.01 -4.62 4.83
N TYR A 71 0.99 -5.44 4.61
CA TYR A 71 0.89 -6.36 3.49
C TYR A 71 0.09 -5.71 2.36
N SER A 72 0.54 -5.88 1.11
CA SER A 72 -0.23 -5.51 -0.06
C SER A 72 -0.79 -6.76 -0.73
N GLU A 73 -2.11 -6.79 -0.86
CA GLU A 73 -2.83 -7.70 -1.76
C GLU A 73 -3.18 -6.94 -3.06
N GLU A 74 -3.83 -7.57 -4.04
CA GLU A 74 -4.05 -6.95 -5.37
C GLU A 74 -4.80 -5.59 -5.35
N ARG A 75 -5.79 -5.45 -4.46
CA ARG A 75 -6.68 -4.27 -4.36
C ARG A 75 -6.92 -3.82 -2.91
N SER A 76 -6.05 -4.20 -1.99
CA SER A 76 -6.17 -3.87 -0.57
C SER A 76 -4.82 -3.87 0.13
N LEU A 77 -4.72 -3.09 1.20
CA LEU A 77 -3.66 -3.23 2.20
C LEU A 77 -4.22 -3.92 3.45
N VAL A 78 -3.40 -4.74 4.09
CA VAL A 78 -3.66 -5.24 5.44
C VAL A 78 -2.55 -4.76 6.36
N MET A 79 -2.90 -4.00 7.38
CA MET A 79 -1.97 -3.34 8.29
C MET A 79 -2.05 -3.98 9.68
N ILE A 80 -0.90 -4.42 10.19
CA ILE A 80 -0.74 -4.92 11.55
C ILE A 80 -0.24 -3.77 12.43
N ARG A 81 -0.96 -3.47 13.50
CA ARG A 81 -0.73 -2.33 14.41
C ARG A 81 -0.83 -2.83 15.85
N PRO A 82 -0.15 -2.23 16.84
CA PRO A 82 -0.25 -2.68 18.22
C PRO A 82 -1.68 -2.48 18.73
N TYR A 83 -2.18 -3.41 19.55
CA TYR A 83 -3.46 -3.21 20.21
C TYR A 83 -3.34 -2.13 21.29
N VAL A 84 -4.08 -1.03 21.11
CA VAL A 84 -4.20 0.06 22.07
C VAL A 84 -5.61 0.01 22.66
N PRO A 85 -5.80 -0.28 23.96
CA PRO A 85 -7.12 -0.36 24.55
C PRO A 85 -7.77 1.03 24.64
N PHE A 86 -8.81 1.25 23.84
CA PHE A 86 -9.66 2.43 23.94
C PHE A 86 -10.74 2.26 25.02
N LYS A 87 -11.05 3.35 25.70
CA LYS A 87 -12.18 3.50 26.63
C LYS A 87 -13.49 3.60 25.85
N GLU A 88 -13.47 4.39 24.79
CA GLU A 88 -14.54 4.58 23.80
C GLU A 88 -13.93 5.23 22.53
N ARG A 89 -14.67 5.24 21.43
CA ARG A 89 -14.36 6.10 20.28
C ARG A 89 -15.05 7.44 20.40
N LEU A 90 -14.47 8.48 19.80
CA LEU A 90 -14.98 9.85 19.86
C LEU A 90 -16.45 9.95 19.39
N HIS A 91 -16.87 9.17 18.38
CA HIS A 91 -18.28 9.14 17.98
C HIS A 91 -19.25 8.56 19.04
N GLU A 92 -18.80 7.61 19.87
CA GLU A 92 -19.59 7.04 20.97
C GLU A 92 -19.73 8.05 22.11
N ARG A 93 -18.65 8.76 22.43
CA ARG A 93 -18.61 9.88 23.40
C ARG A 93 -19.59 11.00 23.00
N ILE A 94 -19.61 11.36 21.71
CA ILE A 94 -20.53 12.36 21.15
C ILE A 94 -21.99 11.90 21.27
N GLN A 95 -22.30 10.67 20.86
CA GLN A 95 -23.68 10.12 20.90
C GLN A 95 -24.24 9.98 22.32
N ARG A 96 -23.38 9.82 23.33
CA ARG A 96 -23.76 9.83 24.75
C ARG A 96 -24.09 11.23 25.28
N GLY A 97 -23.70 12.29 24.56
CA GLY A 97 -23.85 13.68 24.96
C GLY A 97 -22.82 14.13 26.00
N GLY A 98 -22.79 15.44 26.26
CA GLY A 98 -21.94 16.03 27.30
C GLY A 98 -20.45 16.02 26.95
N MET A 99 -20.09 16.51 25.76
CA MET A 99 -18.76 17.05 25.48
C MET A 99 -18.84 18.58 25.55
N GLU A 100 -17.97 19.19 26.33
CA GLU A 100 -17.97 20.65 26.51
C GLU A 100 -17.26 21.37 25.35
N GLU A 101 -17.58 22.65 25.12
CA GLU A 101 -17.00 23.44 24.02
C GLU A 101 -15.45 23.51 24.11
N ASP A 102 -14.90 23.64 25.32
CA ASP A 102 -13.46 23.63 25.58
C ASP A 102 -12.81 22.24 25.40
N GLU A 103 -13.55 21.15 25.67
CA GLU A 103 -13.10 19.76 25.43
C GLU A 103 -12.96 19.51 23.92
N ILE A 104 -13.98 19.92 23.14
CA ILE A 104 -13.98 19.86 21.68
C ILE A 104 -12.81 20.66 21.10
N PHE A 105 -12.59 21.90 21.52
CA PHE A 105 -11.48 22.71 21.00
C PHE A 105 -10.11 22.17 21.41
N THR A 106 -9.95 21.68 22.64
CA THR A 106 -8.71 21.03 23.09
C THR A 106 -8.37 19.83 22.21
N TRP A 107 -9.34 18.97 21.92
CA TRP A 107 -9.16 17.81 21.04
C TRP A 107 -8.90 18.20 19.59
N VAL A 108 -9.63 19.17 19.02
CA VAL A 108 -9.39 19.67 17.66
C VAL A 108 -8.00 20.29 17.52
N GLN A 109 -7.54 21.08 18.51
CA GLN A 109 -6.19 21.67 18.49
C GLN A 109 -5.08 20.60 18.56
N ARG A 110 -5.29 19.50 19.29
CA ARG A 110 -4.37 18.33 19.26
C ARG A 110 -4.31 17.66 17.89
N LEU A 111 -5.38 17.69 17.10
CA LEU A 111 -5.46 17.00 15.81
C LEU A 111 -4.82 17.77 14.64
N PHE A 112 -4.70 19.11 14.69
CA PHE A 112 -4.16 19.89 13.56
C PHE A 112 -2.77 19.46 13.07
N PRO A 113 -1.75 19.20 13.94
CA PRO A 113 -0.42 18.79 13.49
C PRO A 113 -0.41 17.46 12.73
N VAL A 114 -1.43 16.61 12.92
CA VAL A 114 -1.56 15.34 12.21
C VAL A 114 -1.74 15.55 10.71
N GLU A 115 -2.58 16.51 10.30
CA GLU A 115 -2.73 16.84 8.89
C GLU A 115 -1.41 17.38 8.32
N GLU A 116 -0.75 18.29 9.04
CA GLU A 116 0.51 18.91 8.61
C GLU A 116 1.61 17.85 8.35
N VAL A 117 1.75 16.86 9.23
CA VAL A 117 2.71 15.74 9.07
C VAL A 117 2.31 14.81 7.90
N LEU A 118 1.01 14.59 7.67
CA LEU A 118 0.52 13.68 6.63
C LEU A 118 0.59 14.30 5.21
N ILE A 119 0.30 15.59 5.05
CA ILE A 119 0.39 16.26 3.73
C ILE A 119 1.84 16.49 3.26
N GLN A 120 2.81 16.41 4.19
CA GLN A 120 4.26 16.50 3.90
C GLN A 120 4.90 15.17 3.46
N GLN A 121 4.15 14.06 3.48
CA GLN A 121 4.69 12.75 3.12
C GLN A 121 4.98 12.62 1.60
N PRO A 122 6.02 11.87 1.17
CA PRO A 122 6.42 11.74 -0.24
C PRO A 122 5.35 11.18 -1.21
N LEU A 123 4.42 10.37 -0.68
CA LEU A 123 3.08 10.21 -1.20
C LEU A 123 2.15 10.96 -0.25
N GLN A 124 1.43 11.97 -0.73
CA GLN A 124 0.58 12.79 0.13
C GLN A 124 -0.47 11.93 0.85
N MET A 125 -0.55 12.11 2.18
CA MET A 125 -1.47 11.39 3.06
C MET A 125 -2.51 12.33 3.65
N TYR A 126 -3.60 11.74 4.15
CA TYR A 126 -4.68 12.46 4.82
C TYR A 126 -5.16 11.70 6.06
N PRO A 127 -5.50 12.38 7.16
CA PRO A 127 -6.34 11.79 8.20
C PRO A 127 -7.78 11.70 7.67
N LEU A 128 -8.52 10.65 8.02
CA LEU A 128 -9.97 10.66 7.78
C LEU A 128 -10.65 11.46 8.91
N LEU A 129 -11.12 12.66 8.58
CA LEU A 129 -11.69 13.63 9.53
C LEU A 129 -13.14 13.28 9.94
N HIS A 130 -13.32 12.10 10.53
CA HIS A 130 -14.59 11.59 11.03
C HIS A 130 -14.46 11.07 12.47
N PRO A 131 -15.38 11.37 13.41
CA PRO A 131 -15.26 10.96 14.82
C PRO A 131 -15.08 9.45 15.07
N ALA A 132 -15.59 8.56 14.22
CA ALA A 132 -15.38 7.11 14.39
C ALA A 132 -13.93 6.66 14.11
N ASN A 133 -13.10 7.54 13.51
CA ASN A 133 -11.68 7.29 13.25
C ASN A 133 -10.77 7.54 14.47
N ILE A 134 -11.31 8.15 15.55
CA ILE A 134 -10.54 8.62 16.69
C ILE A 134 -10.93 7.81 17.92
N GLY A 135 -10.00 6.99 18.43
CA GLY A 135 -10.10 6.31 19.71
C GLY A 135 -9.66 7.23 20.86
N ILE A 136 -10.31 7.11 22.02
CA ILE A 136 -9.93 7.78 23.27
C ILE A 136 -9.38 6.70 24.20
N THR A 137 -8.13 6.84 24.65
CA THR A 137 -7.52 5.88 25.59
C THR A 137 -8.03 6.09 27.02
N ALA A 138 -7.72 5.15 27.93
CA ALA A 138 -8.00 5.31 29.36
C ALA A 138 -7.21 6.47 30.03
N ALA A 139 -6.30 7.13 29.31
CA ALA A 139 -5.59 8.34 29.75
C ALA A 139 -6.18 9.64 29.16
N GLU A 140 -7.34 9.56 28.48
CA GLU A 140 -7.97 10.64 27.69
C GLU A 140 -7.09 11.18 26.54
N ASP A 141 -6.13 10.37 26.09
CA ASP A 141 -5.33 10.64 24.88
C ASP A 141 -6.04 10.16 23.61
N LEU A 142 -5.92 10.96 22.54
CA LEU A 142 -6.49 10.66 21.23
C LEU A 142 -5.55 9.76 20.42
N GLN A 143 -6.14 8.81 19.68
CA GLN A 143 -5.42 7.90 18.79
C GLN A 143 -6.17 7.71 17.47
N ILE A 144 -5.49 7.94 16.35
CA ILE A 144 -6.06 7.90 15.00
C ILE A 144 -5.88 6.53 14.38
N LEU A 145 -7.00 5.96 13.92
CA LEU A 145 -7.07 4.63 13.34
C LEU A 145 -6.91 4.62 11.82
N PHE A 146 -7.03 5.72 11.09
CA PHE A 146 -6.91 5.73 9.63
C PHE A 146 -6.15 6.96 9.12
N CYS A 147 -5.10 6.68 8.37
CA CYS A 147 -4.40 7.65 7.52
C CYS A 147 -4.38 7.08 6.09
N GLY A 148 -4.99 7.77 5.14
CA GLY A 148 -5.03 7.35 3.74
C GLY A 148 -3.85 7.87 2.93
N VAL A 149 -3.67 7.34 1.72
CA VAL A 149 -2.76 7.85 0.67
C VAL A 149 -3.62 8.35 -0.50
N GLU A 150 -3.38 9.60 -0.93
CA GLU A 150 -4.21 10.27 -1.92
C GLU A 150 -4.24 9.54 -3.27
N GLY A 151 -5.43 9.39 -3.85
CA GLY A 151 -5.65 8.65 -5.10
C GLY A 151 -5.29 7.15 -5.05
N ARG A 152 -5.15 6.57 -3.84
CA ARG A 152 -4.84 5.15 -3.62
C ARG A 152 -5.82 4.47 -2.68
N THR A 153 -5.95 4.93 -1.43
CA THR A 153 -6.81 4.29 -0.41
C THR A 153 -8.26 4.74 -0.49
N LEU A 154 -9.14 3.92 0.10
CA LEU A 154 -10.55 4.20 0.33
C LEU A 154 -10.88 4.03 1.84
N PRO A 155 -11.79 4.83 2.42
CA PRO A 155 -12.51 5.96 1.80
C PRO A 155 -11.58 7.13 1.48
N LYS A 156 -12.03 8.04 0.62
CA LYS A 156 -11.26 9.22 0.19
C LYS A 156 -11.23 10.33 1.26
N ALA A 157 -10.39 11.33 1.02
CA ALA A 157 -10.27 12.58 1.79
C ALA A 157 -11.45 13.56 1.55
N ASP A 158 -12.68 13.06 1.46
CA ASP A 158 -13.83 13.87 1.04
C ASP A 158 -14.46 14.68 2.22
N MET A 159 -14.14 14.31 3.47
CA MET A 159 -14.51 15.03 4.70
C MET A 159 -13.46 16.05 5.12
N ASP A 160 -13.88 17.26 5.48
CA ASP A 160 -13.01 18.37 5.91
C ASP A 160 -13.20 18.78 7.40
N TRP A 161 -12.41 19.74 7.87
CA TRP A 161 -12.50 20.28 9.23
C TRP A 161 -13.84 20.95 9.56
N GLY A 162 -14.56 21.49 8.58
CA GLY A 162 -15.91 22.02 8.78
C GLY A 162 -16.93 20.90 9.05
N ASN A 163 -16.77 19.77 8.35
CA ASN A 163 -17.56 18.55 8.58
C ASN A 163 -17.23 17.94 9.95
N LEU A 164 -15.96 17.82 10.31
CA LEU A 164 -15.56 17.36 11.65
C LEU A 164 -16.15 18.24 12.74
N LEU A 165 -15.91 19.57 12.70
CA LEU A 165 -16.46 20.50 13.67
C LEU A 165 -17.99 20.45 13.75
N TYR A 166 -18.69 20.32 12.62
CA TYR A 166 -20.14 20.13 12.61
C TYR A 166 -20.57 18.87 13.38
N MET A 167 -19.92 17.73 13.15
CA MET A 167 -20.22 16.49 13.88
C MET A 167 -19.92 16.60 15.38
N LEU A 168 -18.77 17.19 15.75
CA LEU A 168 -18.39 17.36 17.16
C LEU A 168 -19.37 18.26 17.93
N PHE A 169 -19.85 19.35 17.31
CA PHE A 169 -20.71 20.33 17.99
C PHE A 169 -22.21 20.05 17.88
N SER A 170 -22.70 19.36 16.85
CA SER A 170 -24.15 19.07 16.70
C SER A 170 -24.58 17.73 17.31
N GLY A 171 -23.65 16.80 17.53
CA GLY A 171 -23.97 15.40 17.81
C GLY A 171 -24.35 14.58 16.57
N ASN A 172 -24.65 15.23 15.44
CA ASN A 172 -25.11 14.59 14.22
C ASN A 172 -23.93 14.09 13.38
N LEU A 173 -23.66 12.78 13.45
CA LEU A 173 -22.74 12.12 12.50
C LEU A 173 -23.30 12.19 11.07
N ILE A 174 -22.41 12.29 10.09
CA ILE A 174 -22.77 12.37 8.66
C ILE A 174 -21.87 11.44 7.83
N ASP A 175 -22.49 10.64 6.97
CA ASP A 175 -21.80 9.72 6.06
C ASP A 175 -21.29 10.43 4.78
N GLU A 176 -21.97 11.49 4.35
CA GLU A 176 -21.61 12.32 3.19
C GLU A 176 -21.18 13.74 3.61
N PRO A 177 -20.17 14.34 2.95
CA PRO A 177 -19.64 15.64 3.32
C PRO A 177 -20.54 16.80 2.89
N ILE A 178 -20.99 17.58 3.88
CA ILE A 178 -21.68 18.86 3.66
C ILE A 178 -20.69 19.97 3.33
N LYS A 179 -21.14 20.95 2.53
CA LYS A 179 -20.31 22.09 2.06
C LYS A 179 -20.71 23.43 2.70
N LYS A 180 -21.80 23.42 3.47
CA LYS A 180 -22.40 24.52 4.23
C LYS A 180 -23.18 23.93 5.40
N LEU A 181 -23.35 24.70 6.46
CA LEU A 181 -24.19 24.29 7.58
C LEU A 181 -25.66 24.06 7.16
N PRO A 182 -26.37 23.09 7.76
CA PRO A 182 -27.82 22.99 7.67
C PRO A 182 -28.51 24.28 8.16
N LYS A 183 -29.73 24.55 7.69
CA LYS A 183 -30.49 25.78 8.04
C LYS A 183 -31.05 25.74 9.47
N ASP A 184 -31.17 24.53 9.98
CA ASP A 184 -31.70 24.05 11.24
C ASP A 184 -30.60 23.79 12.29
N ALA A 185 -29.33 24.02 11.94
CA ALA A 185 -28.20 23.89 12.86
C ALA A 185 -28.19 25.07 13.88
N ASP A 186 -28.75 24.83 15.06
CA ASP A 186 -28.83 25.81 16.15
C ASP A 186 -27.48 25.94 16.88
N PHE A 187 -26.66 26.89 16.41
CA PHE A 187 -25.35 27.20 16.99
C PHE A 187 -25.23 28.69 17.36
N PRO A 188 -24.50 29.03 18.44
CA PRO A 188 -24.14 30.41 18.74
C PRO A 188 -23.50 31.13 17.54
N LYS A 189 -23.95 32.37 17.26
CA LYS A 189 -23.62 33.14 16.04
C LYS A 189 -22.13 33.30 15.70
N GLN A 190 -21.23 33.10 16.65
CA GLN A 190 -19.78 33.08 16.39
C GLN A 190 -19.28 31.67 16.02
N LEU A 191 -19.83 30.63 16.63
CA LEU A 191 -19.53 29.22 16.32
C LEU A 191 -20.07 28.87 14.92
N THR A 192 -21.27 29.33 14.56
CA THR A 192 -21.81 29.22 13.20
C THR A 192 -20.83 29.76 12.15
N LYS A 193 -20.18 30.90 12.44
CA LYS A 193 -19.18 31.52 11.55
C LYS A 193 -17.84 30.79 11.55
N LEU A 194 -17.46 30.16 12.66
CA LEU A 194 -16.24 29.36 12.75
C LEU A 194 -16.40 28.11 11.87
N ILE A 195 -17.41 27.29 12.14
CA ILE A 195 -17.65 26.04 11.39
C ILE A 195 -17.87 26.36 9.90
N GLN A 196 -18.68 27.38 9.57
CA GLN A 196 -18.91 27.77 8.18
C GLN A 196 -17.66 28.32 7.47
N LYS A 197 -16.64 28.78 8.19
CA LYS A 197 -15.33 29.15 7.61
C LYS A 197 -14.39 27.96 7.43
N SER A 198 -14.56 26.89 8.20
CA SER A 198 -13.66 25.72 8.19
C SER A 198 -13.89 24.75 7.03
N PHE A 199 -15.05 24.82 6.35
CA PHE A 199 -15.28 24.03 5.14
C PHE A 199 -14.29 24.38 4.02
N ASN A 200 -13.75 23.36 3.38
CA ASN A 200 -12.73 23.42 2.33
C ASN A 200 -11.50 24.28 2.72
N ARG A 201 -10.96 24.01 3.91
CA ARG A 201 -9.75 24.61 4.49
C ARG A 201 -8.84 23.56 5.09
N LYS A 202 -7.55 23.90 5.17
CA LYS A 202 -6.50 23.14 5.85
C LYS A 202 -6.40 23.51 7.34
N ALA A 203 -5.73 22.65 8.09
CA ALA A 203 -5.51 22.76 9.52
C ALA A 203 -4.94 24.13 9.95
N ASP A 204 -3.96 24.67 9.23
CA ASP A 204 -3.33 25.97 9.50
C ASP A 204 -4.34 27.13 9.56
N TYR A 205 -5.20 27.22 8.55
CA TYR A 205 -6.25 28.23 8.47
C TYR A 205 -7.30 28.00 9.57
N VAL A 206 -7.74 26.77 9.77
CA VAL A 206 -8.79 26.45 10.74
C VAL A 206 -8.32 26.73 12.17
N SER A 207 -7.09 26.32 12.51
CA SER A 207 -6.42 26.64 13.77
C SER A 207 -6.42 28.15 14.03
N SER A 208 -6.04 28.97 13.03
CA SER A 208 -6.10 30.43 13.16
C SER A 208 -7.50 30.99 13.46
N GLN A 209 -8.56 30.31 12.98
CA GLN A 209 -9.94 30.71 13.26
C GLN A 209 -10.43 30.23 14.64
N VAL A 210 -10.02 29.04 15.08
CA VAL A 210 -10.26 28.52 16.44
C VAL A 210 -9.59 29.43 17.47
N ASP A 211 -8.31 29.74 17.29
CA ASP A 211 -7.59 30.72 18.10
C ASP A 211 -8.30 32.08 18.17
N SER A 212 -8.75 32.58 17.01
CA SER A 212 -9.48 33.84 16.90
C SER A 212 -10.88 33.80 17.53
N TYR A 213 -11.44 32.62 17.75
CA TYR A 213 -12.70 32.38 18.42
C TYR A 213 -12.49 32.32 19.94
N LEU A 214 -11.56 31.49 20.41
CA LEU A 214 -11.20 31.35 21.83
C LEU A 214 -10.75 32.68 22.44
N LYS A 215 -9.96 33.49 21.71
CA LYS A 215 -9.53 34.86 22.08
C LYS A 215 -10.67 35.89 22.09
N ARG A 216 -11.90 35.51 21.76
CA ARG A 216 -13.12 36.36 21.82
C ARG A 216 -14.17 35.85 22.80
N GLY A 217 -14.18 34.55 23.11
CA GLY A 217 -14.92 34.00 24.25
C GLY A 217 -14.26 34.36 25.59
N SER A 218 -12.91 34.33 25.63
CA SER A 218 -12.13 34.72 26.82
C SER A 218 -12.11 36.25 27.01
N GLY A 219 -13.13 36.77 27.69
CA GLY A 219 -13.22 38.16 28.12
C GLY A 219 -12.26 38.53 29.27
N TRP A 220 -10.96 38.23 29.16
CA TRP A 220 -9.98 38.54 30.21
C TRP A 220 -8.55 38.80 29.71
N PHE A 221 -7.97 39.91 30.16
CA PHE A 221 -6.53 40.17 30.30
C PHE A 221 -6.35 41.18 31.46
N PRO A 222 -5.23 41.20 32.21
CA PRO A 222 -4.14 40.23 32.30
C PRO A 222 -3.99 39.64 33.72
N PHE A 223 -3.02 38.74 33.92
CA PHE A 223 -2.50 38.44 35.25
C PHE A 223 -1.57 39.59 35.70
N ARG A 224 -1.96 40.38 36.72
CA ARG A 224 -1.15 41.48 37.26
C ARG A 224 -1.01 41.34 38.78
N ILE A 225 0.20 41.05 39.23
CA ILE A 225 0.53 40.84 40.65
C ILE A 225 0.39 42.17 41.43
N LYS A 226 -0.15 42.11 42.65
CA LYS A 226 -0.47 43.27 43.50
C LYS A 226 0.26 43.24 44.85
N LYS A 227 1.07 44.28 45.09
CA LYS A 227 1.55 44.77 46.41
C LYS A 227 2.07 46.20 46.18
N SER A 228 1.92 47.17 47.08
CA SER A 228 1.02 47.36 48.23
C SER A 228 1.06 48.86 48.60
N SER A 229 0.00 49.43 49.17
CA SER A 229 -0.13 50.90 49.33
C SER A 229 -0.82 51.30 50.63
N GLU A 230 -0.07 51.97 51.51
CA GLU A 230 -0.48 52.56 52.80
C GLU A 230 0.44 53.80 53.03
N GLU A 231 0.06 54.92 53.67
CA GLU A 231 -1.24 55.40 54.19
C GLU A 231 -1.21 56.94 54.45
N LYS A 232 -2.39 57.62 54.39
CA LYS A 232 -2.92 58.74 55.26
C LYS A 232 -2.06 60.01 55.58
N LYS A 233 -2.56 61.22 55.97
CA LYS A 233 -3.91 61.88 56.07
C LYS A 233 -3.78 63.43 56.27
N GLU A 234 -4.92 64.15 56.22
CA GLU A 234 -5.42 65.34 56.98
C GLU A 234 -4.53 66.02 58.09
N THR A 235 -4.59 67.30 58.51
CA THR A 235 -5.45 68.55 58.34
C THR A 235 -4.75 69.75 59.08
N SER A 236 -5.12 71.07 59.12
CA SER A 236 -6.10 71.99 58.46
C SER A 236 -5.72 73.49 58.73
N LYS A 237 -6.55 74.45 58.26
CA LYS A 237 -6.63 75.91 58.66
C LYS A 237 -7.47 76.12 59.96
N PRO A 238 -7.70 77.32 60.58
CA PRO A 238 -7.75 78.75 60.10
C PRO A 238 -6.83 79.72 60.92
N GLU A 239 -6.79 81.07 60.89
CA GLU A 239 -7.62 82.23 60.40
C GLU A 239 -8.81 82.66 61.31
N THR A 240 -9.22 83.93 61.56
CA THR A 240 -8.73 85.33 61.32
C THR A 240 -9.56 86.35 62.17
N SER A 241 -9.03 87.52 62.61
CA SER A 241 -9.84 88.62 63.21
C SER A 241 -9.19 90.04 63.20
N ASN A 242 -10.02 91.10 63.23
CA ASN A 242 -9.67 92.55 63.22
C ASN A 242 -10.52 93.33 64.26
N GLU A 243 -10.00 94.44 64.84
CA GLU A 243 -10.66 95.71 65.24
C GLU A 243 -9.57 96.72 65.73
N SER A 244 -9.65 98.08 65.82
CA SER A 244 -10.69 99.15 65.89
C SER A 244 -11.14 99.59 67.31
N VAL A 245 -11.32 100.89 67.67
CA VAL A 245 -10.91 102.20 67.08
C VAL A 245 -11.09 103.36 68.12
N THR A 246 -10.74 104.64 67.78
CA THR A 246 -10.87 105.91 68.57
C THR A 246 -9.89 106.17 69.75
N ALA A 247 -9.66 107.40 70.28
CA ALA A 247 -9.56 108.75 69.67
C ALA A 247 -8.96 109.84 70.63
N SER A 248 -8.21 110.79 70.05
CA SER A 248 -8.09 112.23 70.39
C SER A 248 -7.91 112.78 71.83
N ARG A 249 -6.70 113.32 72.12
CA ARG A 249 -6.35 114.66 72.71
C ARG A 249 -5.11 114.61 73.62
N SER A 250 -4.32 115.68 73.83
CA SER A 250 -3.89 116.79 72.95
C SER A 250 -2.76 117.60 73.63
N THR A 251 -1.85 118.16 72.82
CA THR A 251 -1.07 119.39 73.12
C THR A 251 -0.42 119.53 74.50
N SER A 252 0.61 118.72 74.77
CA SER A 252 1.74 119.09 75.65
C SER A 252 3.09 118.51 75.14
N LEU A 253 3.05 117.43 74.36
CA LEU A 253 4.22 116.70 73.85
C LEU A 253 4.97 117.33 72.64
N LEU A 254 4.60 118.53 72.18
CA LEU A 254 5.09 119.07 70.89
C LEU A 254 6.49 119.69 70.91
N GLN A 255 7.08 119.94 72.09
CA GLN A 255 8.46 120.44 72.21
C GLN A 255 9.48 119.35 72.60
N GLN A 256 9.03 118.14 72.93
CA GLN A 256 9.92 117.01 73.22
C GLN A 256 10.11 116.11 71.99
N ARG A 257 9.06 115.93 71.18
CA ARG A 257 9.07 115.08 69.97
C ARG A 257 10.11 115.44 68.92
N LEU A 258 10.52 116.69 68.76
CA LEU A 258 11.42 117.07 67.65
C LEU A 258 12.78 116.37 67.78
N ALA A 259 13.34 116.30 68.99
CA ALA A 259 14.61 115.61 69.25
C ALA A 259 14.51 114.08 69.11
N GLU A 260 13.39 113.48 69.53
CA GLU A 260 13.13 112.04 69.34
C GLU A 260 12.98 111.71 67.85
N THR A 261 12.23 112.53 67.08
CA THR A 261 11.96 112.22 65.66
C THR A 261 13.19 112.28 64.75
N ASP A 262 14.26 112.99 65.11
CA ASP A 262 15.52 112.94 64.35
C ASP A 262 16.29 111.63 64.65
N TRP A 263 16.33 111.20 65.90
CA TRP A 263 16.98 109.94 66.32
C TRP A 263 16.23 108.69 65.83
N ASP A 264 14.90 108.73 65.91
CA ASP A 264 14.04 107.67 65.37
C ASP A 264 14.13 107.62 63.84
N ARG A 265 14.25 108.75 63.13
CA ARG A 265 14.52 108.74 61.68
C ARG A 265 15.87 108.13 61.33
N GLU A 266 16.93 108.46 62.07
CA GLU A 266 18.26 107.84 61.83
C GLU A 266 18.25 106.32 62.12
N ARG A 267 17.44 105.88 63.10
CA ARG A 267 17.20 104.47 63.39
C ARG A 267 16.37 103.78 62.30
N GLU A 268 15.26 104.39 61.86
CA GLU A 268 14.42 103.86 60.77
C GLU A 268 15.18 103.78 59.44
N GLU A 269 16.06 104.75 59.15
CA GLU A 269 16.91 104.73 57.96
C GLU A 269 17.95 103.61 58.02
N LYS A 270 18.56 103.37 59.19
CA LYS A 270 19.43 102.21 59.43
C LYS A 270 18.69 100.89 59.34
N GLU A 271 17.48 100.78 59.91
CA GLU A 271 16.64 99.58 59.75
C GLU A 271 16.20 99.36 58.30
N ARG A 272 15.91 100.42 57.54
CA ARG A 272 15.61 100.33 56.11
C ARG A 272 16.80 99.81 55.32
N LEU A 273 17.98 100.39 55.52
CA LEU A 273 19.22 99.93 54.87
C LEU A 273 19.58 98.49 55.27
N GLU A 274 19.33 98.07 56.51
CA GLU A 274 19.58 96.68 56.92
C GLU A 274 18.54 95.72 56.33
N ARG A 275 17.26 96.09 56.24
CA ARG A 275 16.23 95.30 55.55
C ARG A 275 16.52 95.19 54.05
N GLU A 276 16.87 96.29 53.40
CA GLU A 276 17.24 96.33 51.98
C GLU A 276 18.47 95.45 51.70
N ARG A 277 19.49 95.49 52.57
CA ARG A 277 20.65 94.58 52.47
C ARG A 277 20.25 93.11 52.68
N ARG A 278 19.36 92.80 53.63
CA ARG A 278 18.85 91.43 53.86
C ARG A 278 18.00 90.93 52.70
N GLU A 279 17.12 91.78 52.13
CA GLU A 279 16.34 91.45 50.93
C GLU A 279 17.25 91.22 49.71
N GLN A 280 18.36 91.96 49.59
CA GLN A 280 19.33 91.75 48.51
C GLN A 280 20.17 90.48 48.73
N GLU A 281 20.59 90.17 49.96
CA GLU A 281 21.23 88.90 50.32
C GLU A 281 20.29 87.70 50.09
N GLU A 282 18.99 87.83 50.38
CA GLU A 282 17.97 86.80 50.12
C GLU A 282 17.71 86.62 48.62
N ARG A 283 17.62 87.70 47.84
CA ARG A 283 17.52 87.65 46.37
C ARG A 283 18.74 86.98 45.74
N GLU A 284 19.96 87.32 46.17
CA GLU A 284 21.17 86.65 45.71
C GLU A 284 21.18 85.16 46.08
N ARG A 285 20.72 84.81 47.29
CA ARG A 285 20.62 83.41 47.72
C ARG A 285 19.63 82.63 46.84
N LEU A 286 18.45 83.18 46.60
CA LEU A 286 17.44 82.59 45.72
C LEU A 286 17.90 82.49 44.26
N GLU A 287 18.66 83.47 43.76
CA GLU A 287 19.20 83.40 42.40
C GLU A 287 20.29 82.31 42.27
N ARG A 288 21.16 82.14 43.28
CA ARG A 288 22.13 81.05 43.32
C ARG A 288 21.44 79.68 43.40
N GLU A 289 20.45 79.53 44.29
CA GLU A 289 19.66 78.30 44.44
C GLU A 289 18.92 77.93 43.13
N ARG A 290 18.37 78.93 42.43
CA ARG A 290 17.77 78.76 41.09
C ARG A 290 18.80 78.35 40.02
N ARG A 291 20.00 78.93 40.02
CA ARG A 291 21.08 78.58 39.08
C ARG A 291 21.61 77.15 39.33
N GLU A 292 21.80 76.76 40.59
CA GLU A 292 22.17 75.39 40.96
C GLU A 292 21.11 74.37 40.53
N GLN A 293 19.82 74.73 40.61
CA GLN A 293 18.75 73.86 40.11
C GLN A 293 18.79 73.73 38.57
N GLU A 294 18.92 74.85 37.82
CA GLU A 294 19.05 74.82 36.36
C GLU A 294 20.29 74.03 35.89
N GLU A 295 21.40 74.06 36.65
CA GLU A 295 22.60 73.27 36.35
C GLU A 295 22.39 71.76 36.61
N ARG A 296 21.74 71.40 37.72
CA ARG A 296 21.37 69.99 38.02
C ARG A 296 20.42 69.42 36.98
N GLU A 297 19.42 70.18 36.55
CA GLU A 297 18.45 69.75 35.53
C GLU A 297 19.12 69.52 34.17
N ARG A 298 20.08 70.39 33.78
CA ARG A 298 20.92 70.20 32.57
C ARG A 298 21.78 68.94 32.65
N LEU A 299 22.47 68.73 33.77
CA LEU A 299 23.31 67.54 33.98
C LEU A 299 22.48 66.25 33.99
N GLU A 300 21.26 66.27 34.53
CA GLU A 300 20.39 65.09 34.45
C GLU A 300 19.88 64.85 33.02
N GLN A 301 19.52 65.90 32.26
CA GLN A 301 19.15 65.75 30.86
C GLN A 301 20.31 65.18 30.03
N GLU A 302 21.53 65.71 30.17
CA GLU A 302 22.69 65.20 29.43
C GLU A 302 22.97 63.73 29.75
N ARG A 303 22.85 63.33 31.03
CA ARG A 303 23.00 61.93 31.44
C ARG A 303 21.94 61.02 30.80
N ARG A 304 20.67 61.46 30.76
CA ARG A 304 19.58 60.72 30.10
C ARG A 304 19.80 60.60 28.59
N GLU A 305 20.29 61.66 27.94
CA GLU A 305 20.63 61.62 26.50
C GLU A 305 21.82 60.71 26.19
N GLN A 306 22.77 60.53 27.12
CA GLN A 306 23.85 59.55 26.99
C GLN A 306 23.33 58.12 27.20
N GLU A 307 22.53 57.87 28.24
CA GLU A 307 21.87 56.58 28.51
C GLU A 307 21.00 56.12 27.32
N GLU A 308 20.26 57.04 26.67
CA GLU A 308 19.44 56.71 25.49
C GLU A 308 20.31 56.37 24.26
N LYS A 309 21.39 57.11 24.02
CA LYS A 309 22.33 56.84 22.91
C LYS A 309 23.02 55.47 23.07
N GLU A 310 23.47 55.12 24.27
CA GLU A 310 24.08 53.82 24.55
C GLU A 310 23.05 52.68 24.38
N ARG A 311 21.81 52.89 24.87
CA ARG A 311 20.71 51.94 24.70
C ARG A 311 20.39 51.70 23.22
N LEU A 312 20.33 52.75 22.41
CA LEU A 312 20.07 52.66 20.96
C LEU A 312 21.22 51.98 20.21
N GLU A 313 22.48 52.26 20.56
CA GLU A 313 23.61 51.58 19.93
C GLU A 313 23.63 50.08 20.29
N ARG A 314 23.34 49.73 21.54
CA ARG A 314 23.19 48.34 21.97
C ARG A 314 22.06 47.62 21.23
N GLU A 315 20.88 48.23 21.13
CA GLU A 315 19.74 47.67 20.41
C GLU A 315 20.05 47.45 18.92
N ARG A 316 20.84 48.36 18.31
CA ARG A 316 21.36 48.18 16.95
C ARG A 316 22.33 47.00 16.85
N ARG A 317 23.32 46.89 17.75
CA ARG A 317 24.30 45.79 17.75
C ARG A 317 23.63 44.43 17.92
N GLU A 318 22.69 44.31 18.86
CA GLU A 318 21.90 43.08 19.08
C GLU A 318 21.03 42.72 17.86
N ARG A 319 20.57 43.71 17.07
CA ARG A 319 19.85 43.48 15.81
C ARG A 319 20.76 43.00 14.68
N GLU A 320 21.93 43.61 14.51
CA GLU A 320 22.92 43.23 13.50
C GLU A 320 23.48 41.82 13.76
N GLU A 321 23.68 41.44 15.03
CA GLU A 321 24.09 40.09 15.42
C GLU A 321 23.00 39.04 15.11
N ARG A 322 21.73 39.33 15.45
CA ARG A 322 20.59 38.45 15.10
C ARG A 322 20.46 38.24 13.60
N GLU A 323 20.59 39.29 12.80
CA GLU A 323 20.50 39.18 11.35
C GLU A 323 21.67 38.37 10.76
N ARG A 324 22.88 38.51 11.32
CA ARG A 324 24.04 37.68 10.94
C ARG A 324 23.83 36.20 11.27
N LEU A 325 23.30 35.89 12.46
CA LEU A 325 22.98 34.52 12.87
C LEU A 325 21.86 33.90 12.02
N GLU A 326 20.85 34.69 11.65
CA GLU A 326 19.78 34.22 10.77
C GLU A 326 20.30 33.91 9.35
N ARG A 327 21.21 34.74 8.81
CA ARG A 327 21.88 34.47 7.53
C ARG A 327 22.73 33.21 7.59
N GLU A 328 23.57 33.02 8.62
CA GLU A 328 24.38 31.79 8.76
C GLU A 328 23.49 30.54 8.87
N ARG A 329 22.37 30.62 9.60
CA ARG A 329 21.41 29.51 9.68
C ARG A 329 20.81 29.18 8.31
N ARG A 330 20.38 30.19 7.54
CA ARG A 330 19.82 29.99 6.19
C ARG A 330 20.85 29.37 5.24
N GLU A 331 22.10 29.81 5.27
CA GLU A 331 23.19 29.22 4.46
C GLU A 331 23.48 27.76 4.83
N ARG A 332 23.35 27.36 6.11
CA ARG A 332 23.45 25.94 6.50
C ARG A 332 22.27 25.13 5.98
N GLU A 333 21.04 25.60 6.19
CA GLU A 333 19.84 24.90 5.73
C GLU A 333 19.78 24.76 4.20
N GLU A 334 20.30 25.73 3.44
CA GLU A 334 20.45 25.63 1.98
C GLU A 334 21.49 24.58 1.57
N ARG A 335 22.66 24.54 2.24
CA ARG A 335 23.69 23.51 2.00
C ARG A 335 23.20 22.10 2.34
N GLU A 336 22.51 21.93 3.47
CA GLU A 336 21.96 20.63 3.89
C GLU A 336 20.88 20.15 2.90
N ARG A 337 20.02 21.03 2.41
CA ARG A 337 19.05 20.72 1.35
C ARG A 337 19.72 20.29 0.05
N LEU A 338 20.74 21.02 -0.41
CA LEU A 338 21.48 20.69 -1.63
C LEU A 338 22.25 19.37 -1.49
N GLU A 339 22.81 19.06 -0.32
CA GLU A 339 23.46 17.77 -0.08
C GLU A 339 22.44 16.61 -0.04
N GLN A 340 21.28 16.81 0.61
CA GLN A 340 20.21 15.82 0.59
C GLN A 340 19.68 15.57 -0.83
N GLU A 341 19.44 16.63 -1.62
CA GLU A 341 18.96 16.51 -3.01
C GLU A 341 19.95 15.72 -3.87
N ARG A 342 21.26 15.98 -3.75
CA ARG A 342 22.30 15.19 -4.43
C ARG A 342 22.27 13.72 -4.01
N ARG A 343 22.21 13.43 -2.70
CA ARG A 343 22.15 12.05 -2.17
C ARG A 343 20.92 11.29 -2.68
N GLU A 344 19.76 11.94 -2.65
CA GLU A 344 18.52 11.37 -3.19
C GLU A 344 18.61 11.11 -4.70
N GLN A 345 19.28 11.97 -5.47
CA GLN A 345 19.44 11.80 -6.91
C GLN A 345 20.42 10.66 -7.25
N GLU A 346 21.53 10.54 -6.51
CA GLU A 346 22.48 9.42 -6.62
C GLU A 346 21.82 8.08 -6.21
N GLU A 347 20.95 8.07 -5.18
CA GLU A 347 20.16 6.89 -4.81
C GLU A 347 19.13 6.51 -5.89
N LYS A 348 18.39 7.49 -6.43
CA LYS A 348 17.42 7.28 -7.53
C LYS A 348 18.09 6.68 -8.76
N GLU A 349 19.28 7.17 -9.15
CA GLU A 349 20.02 6.61 -10.28
C GLU A 349 20.54 5.19 -9.98
N ARG A 350 21.05 4.94 -8.77
CA ARG A 350 21.50 3.60 -8.34
C ARG A 350 20.35 2.58 -8.41
N LEU A 351 19.17 2.94 -7.90
CA LEU A 351 17.97 2.09 -7.93
C LEU A 351 17.45 1.86 -9.37
N GLU A 352 17.56 2.84 -10.26
CA GLU A 352 17.19 2.65 -11.66
C GLU A 352 18.15 1.69 -12.39
N ARG A 353 19.47 1.81 -12.15
CA ARG A 353 20.47 0.86 -12.68
C ARG A 353 20.21 -0.57 -12.18
N GLU A 354 20.00 -0.73 -10.87
CA GLU A 354 19.71 -2.03 -10.24
C GLU A 354 18.43 -2.67 -10.79
N ARG A 355 17.38 -1.87 -11.05
CA ARG A 355 16.15 -2.34 -11.72
C ARG A 355 16.42 -2.77 -13.16
N ARG A 356 17.16 -2.00 -13.95
CA ARG A 356 17.48 -2.32 -15.36
C ARG A 356 18.28 -3.63 -15.47
N GLU A 357 19.30 -3.82 -14.64
CA GLU A 357 20.05 -5.09 -14.58
C GLU A 357 19.16 -6.28 -14.23
N ARG A 358 18.21 -6.11 -13.31
CA ARG A 358 17.26 -7.17 -12.95
C ARG A 358 16.31 -7.51 -14.10
N GLU A 359 15.75 -6.51 -14.78
CA GLU A 359 14.86 -6.72 -15.92
C GLU A 359 15.58 -7.38 -17.11
N GLU A 360 16.86 -7.06 -17.33
CA GLU A 360 17.70 -7.73 -18.32
C GLU A 360 17.98 -9.20 -17.95
N ARG A 361 18.33 -9.49 -16.68
CA ARG A 361 18.51 -10.87 -16.20
C ARG A 361 17.24 -11.71 -16.32
N GLU A 362 16.09 -11.18 -15.90
CA GLU A 362 14.79 -11.87 -16.02
C GLU A 362 14.40 -12.09 -17.50
N ARG A 363 14.76 -11.19 -18.41
CA ARG A 363 14.58 -11.36 -19.87
C ARG A 363 15.48 -12.47 -20.43
N LEU A 364 16.76 -12.46 -20.09
CA LEU A 364 17.73 -13.47 -20.54
C LEU A 364 17.38 -14.88 -20.01
N GLU A 365 16.89 -14.98 -18.78
CA GLU A 365 16.46 -16.26 -18.22
C GLU A 365 15.22 -16.83 -18.94
N ARG A 366 14.24 -15.98 -19.28
CA ARG A 366 13.08 -16.39 -20.10
C ARG A 366 13.51 -16.86 -21.48
N GLU A 367 14.37 -16.11 -22.18
CA GLU A 367 14.86 -16.50 -23.51
C GLU A 367 15.63 -17.84 -23.46
N ARG A 368 16.40 -18.08 -22.38
CA ARG A 368 17.08 -19.35 -22.15
C ARG A 368 16.10 -20.51 -21.95
N ARG A 369 15.06 -20.32 -21.12
CA ARG A 369 14.01 -21.33 -20.87
C ARG A 369 13.21 -21.65 -22.14
N GLU A 370 12.81 -20.64 -22.92
CA GLU A 370 12.10 -20.82 -24.20
C GLU A 370 12.93 -21.60 -25.25
N ARG A 371 14.26 -21.43 -25.25
CA ARG A 371 15.15 -22.24 -26.09
C ARG A 371 15.22 -23.70 -25.62
N GLU A 372 15.43 -23.94 -24.33
CA GLU A 372 15.46 -25.29 -23.75
C GLU A 372 14.13 -26.05 -23.95
N GLU A 373 12.99 -25.35 -23.90
CA GLU A 373 11.67 -25.93 -24.18
C GLU A 373 11.50 -26.31 -25.66
N ARG A 374 11.91 -25.43 -26.58
CA ARG A 374 11.88 -25.71 -28.03
C ARG A 374 12.78 -26.88 -28.42
N GLU A 375 14.00 -26.95 -27.86
CA GLU A 375 14.93 -28.06 -28.11
C GLU A 375 14.37 -29.40 -27.62
N ARG A 376 13.72 -29.42 -26.44
CA ARG A 376 13.02 -30.61 -25.92
C ARG A 376 11.88 -31.05 -26.83
N LEU A 377 11.02 -30.13 -27.25
CA LEU A 377 9.88 -30.43 -28.13
C LEU A 377 10.35 -30.92 -29.52
N GLU A 378 11.44 -30.36 -30.05
CA GLU A 378 12.00 -30.86 -31.32
C GLU A 378 12.63 -32.25 -31.15
N GLN A 379 13.34 -32.52 -30.05
CA GLN A 379 13.85 -33.86 -29.78
C GLN A 379 12.72 -34.89 -29.60
N GLU A 380 11.70 -34.59 -28.80
CA GLU A 380 10.55 -35.49 -28.59
C GLU A 380 9.85 -35.81 -29.91
N ARG A 381 9.64 -34.82 -30.78
CA ARG A 381 9.07 -35.04 -32.12
C ARG A 381 9.98 -35.94 -32.97
N ARG A 382 11.29 -35.72 -32.98
CA ARG A 382 12.24 -36.57 -33.73
C ARG A 382 12.22 -38.02 -33.22
N GLU A 383 12.14 -38.22 -31.90
CA GLU A 383 12.02 -39.55 -31.30
C GLU A 383 10.67 -40.23 -31.63
N GLN A 384 9.58 -39.48 -31.77
CA GLN A 384 8.29 -40.01 -32.24
C GLN A 384 8.36 -40.39 -33.73
N GLU A 385 8.91 -39.54 -34.59
CA GLU A 385 9.09 -39.80 -36.03
C GLU A 385 10.01 -41.02 -36.28
N GLU A 386 11.06 -41.22 -35.47
CA GLU A 386 11.92 -42.41 -35.55
C GLU A 386 11.19 -43.68 -35.09
N LYS A 387 10.44 -43.64 -33.97
CA LYS A 387 9.64 -44.78 -33.49
C LYS A 387 8.59 -45.19 -34.52
N GLU A 388 7.87 -44.23 -35.13
CA GLU A 388 6.86 -44.51 -36.14
C GLU A 388 7.49 -45.09 -37.42
N ARG A 389 8.65 -44.58 -37.85
CA ARG A 389 9.41 -45.12 -38.97
C ARG A 389 9.87 -46.56 -38.72
N LEU A 390 10.39 -46.86 -37.53
CA LEU A 390 10.81 -48.21 -37.15
C LEU A 390 9.62 -49.18 -37.08
N GLU A 391 8.46 -48.73 -36.61
CA GLU A 391 7.25 -49.56 -36.60
C GLU A 391 6.75 -49.86 -38.02
N ARG A 392 6.76 -48.87 -38.92
CA ARG A 392 6.43 -49.08 -40.35
C ARG A 392 7.40 -50.07 -41.01
N GLU A 393 8.72 -49.90 -40.81
CA GLU A 393 9.72 -50.82 -41.36
C GLU A 393 9.56 -52.25 -40.82
N ARG A 394 9.20 -52.40 -39.54
CA ARG A 394 8.87 -53.72 -38.97
C ARG A 394 7.62 -54.33 -39.62
N ARG A 395 6.54 -53.56 -39.78
CA ARG A 395 5.31 -54.04 -40.43
C ARG A 395 5.56 -54.48 -41.89
N GLU A 396 6.34 -53.71 -42.65
CA GLU A 396 6.74 -54.08 -44.02
C GLU A 396 7.57 -55.37 -44.08
N ARG A 397 8.42 -55.64 -43.08
CA ARG A 397 9.15 -56.91 -42.98
C ARG A 397 8.22 -58.08 -42.67
N GLU A 398 7.34 -57.93 -41.67
CA GLU A 398 6.37 -58.97 -41.31
C GLU A 398 5.37 -59.27 -42.45
N GLU A 399 5.01 -58.28 -43.26
CA GLU A 399 4.19 -58.48 -44.46
C GLU A 399 4.95 -59.22 -45.57
N ARG A 400 6.23 -58.86 -45.83
CA ARG A 400 7.08 -59.59 -46.79
C ARG A 400 7.32 -61.04 -46.39
N GLU A 401 7.58 -61.30 -45.11
CA GLU A 401 7.78 -62.66 -44.59
C GLU A 401 6.52 -63.52 -44.75
N ARG A 402 5.32 -62.94 -44.50
CA ARG A 402 4.03 -63.62 -44.76
C ARG A 402 3.83 -63.94 -46.24
N LEU A 403 4.07 -62.98 -47.13
CA LEU A 403 3.92 -63.17 -48.58
C LEU A 403 4.93 -64.18 -49.13
N GLU A 404 6.16 -64.22 -48.60
CA GLU A 404 7.14 -65.24 -48.99
C GLU A 404 6.74 -66.62 -48.47
N GLN A 405 6.24 -66.74 -47.24
CA GLN A 405 5.73 -68.01 -46.72
C GLN A 405 4.51 -68.49 -47.52
N GLU A 406 3.54 -67.62 -47.82
CA GLU A 406 2.37 -67.97 -48.63
C GLU A 406 2.78 -68.47 -50.02
N ARG A 407 3.77 -67.84 -50.66
CA ARG A 407 4.33 -68.32 -51.94
C ARG A 407 4.99 -69.70 -51.81
N ARG A 408 5.76 -69.95 -50.74
CA ARG A 408 6.36 -71.27 -50.49
C ARG A 408 5.31 -72.35 -50.25
N GLU A 409 4.24 -72.03 -49.52
CA GLU A 409 3.10 -72.94 -49.31
C GLU A 409 2.27 -73.18 -50.57
N GLN A 410 2.24 -72.24 -51.53
CA GLN A 410 1.65 -72.46 -52.86
C GLN A 410 2.57 -73.34 -53.73
N GLU A 411 3.87 -73.04 -53.80
CA GLU A 411 4.86 -73.83 -54.55
C GLU A 411 4.99 -75.27 -54.03
N GLU A 412 4.83 -75.50 -52.72
CA GLU A 412 4.78 -76.85 -52.15
C GLU A 412 3.49 -77.59 -52.53
N LYS A 413 2.33 -76.91 -52.54
CA LYS A 413 1.05 -77.50 -52.99
C LYS A 413 1.09 -77.85 -54.48
N GLU A 414 1.55 -76.95 -55.35
CA GLU A 414 1.70 -77.22 -56.78
C GLU A 414 2.64 -78.41 -57.05
N ARG A 415 3.75 -78.51 -56.32
CA ARG A 415 4.66 -79.67 -56.43
C ARG A 415 4.01 -80.97 -55.96
N LEU A 416 3.23 -80.95 -54.88
CA LEU A 416 2.50 -82.14 -54.40
C LEU A 416 1.38 -82.53 -55.37
N GLU A 417 0.68 -81.59 -55.98
CA GLU A 417 -0.33 -81.87 -57.01
C GLU A 417 0.30 -82.44 -58.29
N GLN A 418 1.46 -81.91 -58.73
CA GLN A 418 2.24 -82.46 -59.84
C GLN A 418 2.75 -83.89 -59.52
N GLU A 419 3.30 -84.13 -58.33
CA GLU A 419 3.77 -85.46 -57.93
C GLU A 419 2.61 -86.47 -57.87
N ARG A 420 1.43 -86.06 -57.37
CA ARG A 420 0.23 -86.89 -57.42
C ARG A 420 -0.23 -87.18 -58.85
N HIS A 421 -0.25 -86.18 -59.74
CA HIS A 421 -0.63 -86.39 -61.14
C HIS A 421 0.36 -87.34 -61.84
N GLU A 422 1.67 -87.21 -61.59
CA GLU A 422 2.68 -88.14 -62.08
C GLU A 422 2.47 -89.56 -61.55
N GLN A 423 2.07 -89.74 -60.29
CA GLN A 423 1.75 -91.05 -59.72
C GLN A 423 0.48 -91.65 -60.35
N GLU A 424 -0.61 -90.88 -60.44
CA GLU A 424 -1.87 -91.29 -61.10
C GLU A 424 -1.66 -91.63 -62.59
N GLU A 425 -0.78 -90.90 -63.30
CA GLU A 425 -0.43 -91.22 -64.69
C GLU A 425 0.41 -92.51 -64.80
N LYS A 426 1.38 -92.73 -63.89
CA LYS A 426 2.18 -93.96 -63.85
C LYS A 426 1.30 -95.18 -63.55
N GLU A 427 0.41 -95.09 -62.56
CA GLU A 427 -0.55 -96.15 -62.23
C GLU A 427 -1.47 -96.46 -63.42
N ARG A 428 -2.00 -95.44 -64.11
CA ARG A 428 -2.82 -95.64 -65.31
C ARG A 428 -2.04 -96.31 -66.45
N LEU A 429 -0.79 -95.96 -66.66
CA LEU A 429 0.07 -96.59 -67.67
C LEU A 429 0.46 -98.03 -67.30
N GLU A 430 0.54 -98.37 -66.01
CA GLU A 430 0.73 -99.76 -65.55
C GLU A 430 -0.54 -100.59 -65.65
N GLN A 431 -1.71 -100.02 -65.34
CA GLN A 431 -3.01 -100.66 -65.57
C GLN A 431 -3.24 -100.91 -67.07
N GLU A 432 -2.94 -99.95 -67.94
CA GLU A 432 -3.06 -100.14 -69.39
C GLU A 432 -2.11 -101.21 -69.91
N ARG A 433 -0.87 -101.28 -69.41
CA ARG A 433 0.07 -102.38 -69.72
C ARG A 433 -0.46 -103.73 -69.28
N HIS A 434 -0.95 -103.85 -68.03
CA HIS A 434 -1.53 -105.10 -67.52
C HIS A 434 -2.76 -105.53 -68.34
N GLU A 435 -3.64 -104.60 -68.71
CA GLU A 435 -4.76 -104.87 -69.61
C GLU A 435 -4.31 -105.34 -71.00
N GLN A 436 -3.23 -104.78 -71.55
CA GLN A 436 -2.69 -105.20 -72.85
C GLN A 436 -2.04 -106.60 -72.76
N GLU A 437 -1.28 -106.89 -71.69
CA GLU A 437 -0.69 -108.20 -71.44
C GLU A 437 -1.76 -109.29 -71.19
N GLU A 438 -2.84 -108.98 -70.47
CA GLU A 438 -3.98 -109.88 -70.27
C GLU A 438 -4.71 -110.16 -71.60
N LYS A 439 -4.95 -109.13 -72.42
CA LYS A 439 -5.55 -109.28 -73.76
C LYS A 439 -4.67 -110.12 -74.69
N GLU A 440 -3.34 -109.92 -74.67
CA GLU A 440 -2.41 -110.78 -75.39
C GLU A 440 -2.42 -112.23 -74.87
N CYS A 441 -2.49 -112.44 -73.55
CA CYS A 441 -2.54 -113.77 -72.93
C CYS A 441 -3.80 -114.53 -73.38
N LEU A 442 -4.97 -113.87 -73.30
CA LEU A 442 -6.25 -114.40 -73.77
C LEU A 442 -6.25 -114.68 -75.28
N GLU A 443 -5.62 -113.84 -76.10
CA GLU A 443 -5.53 -114.10 -77.54
C GLU A 443 -4.58 -115.26 -77.85
N ARG A 444 -3.47 -115.42 -77.11
CA ARG A 444 -2.57 -116.58 -77.22
C ARG A 444 -3.28 -117.87 -76.81
N GLU A 445 -3.99 -117.90 -75.68
CA GLU A 445 -4.79 -119.07 -75.26
C GLU A 445 -5.86 -119.42 -76.31
N ARG A 446 -6.54 -118.41 -76.86
CA ARG A 446 -7.52 -118.60 -77.94
C ARG A 446 -6.86 -119.20 -79.19
N ARG A 447 -5.71 -118.69 -79.63
CA ARG A 447 -4.97 -119.22 -80.79
C ARG A 447 -4.52 -120.66 -80.55
N GLU A 448 -4.00 -120.99 -79.37
CA GLU A 448 -3.69 -122.37 -78.98
C GLU A 448 -4.94 -123.28 -78.99
N ARG A 449 -6.08 -122.79 -78.52
CA ARG A 449 -7.33 -123.55 -78.51
C ARG A 449 -7.85 -123.82 -79.92
N GLU A 450 -7.79 -122.82 -80.81
CA GLU A 450 -8.12 -122.96 -82.23
C GLU A 450 -7.17 -123.94 -82.94
N GLU A 451 -5.87 -123.93 -82.63
CA GLU A 451 -4.90 -124.90 -83.14
C GLU A 451 -5.16 -126.32 -82.61
N ARG A 452 -5.41 -126.48 -81.31
CA ARG A 452 -5.76 -127.78 -80.69
C ARG A 452 -7.05 -128.35 -81.28
N GLU A 453 -8.04 -127.52 -81.62
CA GLU A 453 -9.22 -127.97 -82.38
C GLU A 453 -8.89 -128.33 -83.83
N ARG A 454 -8.05 -127.55 -84.52
CA ARG A 454 -7.61 -127.84 -85.89
C ARG A 454 -6.86 -129.18 -85.98
N LEU A 455 -6.00 -129.45 -85.01
CA LEU A 455 -5.28 -130.73 -84.88
C LEU A 455 -6.26 -131.90 -84.66
N LYS A 456 -7.21 -131.78 -83.72
CA LYS A 456 -8.27 -132.80 -83.52
C LYS A 456 -9.10 -133.04 -84.77
N ARG A 457 -9.47 -131.99 -85.52
CA ARG A 457 -10.21 -132.12 -86.79
C ARG A 457 -9.36 -132.83 -87.86
N ALA A 458 -8.07 -132.53 -87.95
CA ALA A 458 -7.15 -133.21 -88.86
C ALA A 458 -6.95 -134.69 -88.47
N GLU A 459 -6.89 -135.01 -87.17
CA GLU A 459 -6.80 -136.37 -86.66
C GLU A 459 -8.06 -137.18 -86.97
N ILE A 460 -9.26 -136.60 -86.80
CA ILE A 460 -10.53 -137.24 -87.20
C ILE A 460 -10.57 -137.50 -88.70
N VAL A 461 -10.17 -136.54 -89.54
CA VAL A 461 -10.09 -136.72 -91.00
C VAL A 461 -9.08 -137.82 -91.38
N ARG A 462 -7.95 -137.89 -90.68
CA ARG A 462 -6.98 -138.98 -90.86
C ARG A 462 -7.56 -140.33 -90.49
N GLN A 463 -8.22 -140.45 -89.34
CA GLN A 463 -8.88 -141.70 -88.93
C GLN A 463 -9.97 -142.14 -89.92
N GLN A 464 -10.68 -141.20 -90.54
CA GLN A 464 -11.62 -141.49 -91.64
C GLN A 464 -10.90 -141.97 -92.91
N GLN A 465 -9.77 -141.37 -93.27
CA GLN A 465 -8.94 -141.83 -94.39
C GLN A 465 -8.36 -143.23 -94.15
N ASP A 466 -7.86 -143.50 -92.94
CA ASP A 466 -7.33 -144.81 -92.53
C ASP A 466 -8.45 -145.88 -92.53
N GLN A 467 -9.68 -145.54 -92.10
CA GLN A 467 -10.86 -146.41 -92.21
C GLN A 467 -11.26 -146.69 -93.66
N ILE A 468 -11.26 -145.67 -94.54
CA ILE A 468 -11.56 -145.83 -95.97
C ILE A 468 -10.48 -146.68 -96.66
N ALA A 469 -9.21 -146.52 -96.30
CA ALA A 469 -8.11 -147.34 -96.78
C ALA A 469 -8.28 -148.82 -96.36
N ALA A 470 -8.60 -149.07 -95.09
CA ALA A 470 -8.87 -150.44 -94.60
C ALA A 470 -10.10 -151.07 -95.30
N GLN A 471 -11.16 -150.31 -95.57
CA GLN A 471 -12.31 -150.78 -96.35
C GLN A 471 -11.93 -151.09 -97.81
N MET A 472 -11.05 -150.29 -98.43
CA MET A 472 -10.53 -150.59 -99.77
C MET A 472 -9.63 -151.83 -99.78
N GLU A 473 -8.76 -152.03 -98.78
CA GLU A 473 -7.97 -153.26 -98.65
C GLU A 473 -8.87 -154.50 -98.51
N GLU A 474 -9.91 -154.43 -97.67
CA GLU A 474 -10.87 -155.53 -97.50
C GLU A 474 -11.64 -155.81 -98.81
N TYR A 475 -12.01 -154.77 -99.55
CA TYR A 475 -12.67 -154.88 -100.85
C TYR A 475 -11.76 -155.51 -101.91
N VAL A 476 -10.50 -155.06 -102.03
CA VAL A 476 -9.50 -155.64 -102.93
C VAL A 476 -9.28 -157.12 -102.61
N LYS A 477 -9.16 -157.47 -101.33
CA LYS A 477 -9.00 -158.86 -100.89
C LYS A 477 -10.19 -159.74 -101.30
N LYS A 478 -11.42 -159.23 -101.19
CA LYS A 478 -12.65 -159.91 -101.64
C LYS A 478 -12.80 -160.03 -103.15
N VAL A 479 -12.08 -159.23 -103.94
CA VAL A 479 -12.16 -159.23 -105.41
C VAL A 479 -11.10 -160.14 -106.07
N PHE A 480 -9.94 -160.36 -105.43
CA PHE A 480 -8.82 -161.10 -106.03
C PHE A 480 -8.63 -162.55 -105.55
N ASP A 481 -9.33 -163.00 -104.50
CA ASP A 481 -9.29 -164.40 -104.03
C ASP A 481 -10.39 -165.29 -104.70
N ARG A 482 -10.64 -165.13 -106.01
CA ARG A 482 -11.56 -165.93 -106.82
C ARG A 482 -11.15 -166.04 -108.30
#